data_AF-A0A423GPV7-F1
#
_entry.id   AF-A0A423GPV7-F1
#
_cell.length_a   1.000
_cell.length_b   1.000
_cell.length_c   1.000
_cell.angle_alpha   90.00
_cell.angle_beta   90.00
_cell.angle_gamma   90.00
#
_symmetry.space_group_name_H-M   'P 1'
#
loop_
_entity.id
_entity.type
_entity.pdbx_description
1 polymer ?
#
loop_
_entity_poly.entity_id
_entity_poly.type
_entity_poly.pdbx_seq_one_letter_code
_entity_poly.pdbx_strand_id
1 'polypeptide(L)'
;MHLWSTFAVYLLAGWSSPKIASRLNINHKAYFSWGQAVREVMADEFPDLHQWWTTRHDRENLQPAEHIAVQKQEVISWIETTLSTQQATCPKCGGTPTYRFKGARPKFKCQRCITSFSLLTGTPLSGMLHPELWVDFVKGVMDGNSIPDLKRLSGLGMGASTRWRGQFLLLIEQQGHLELLQWITWMRSRRNKDAVSFVRQGGYLDKATRSIYAQGARKGRFGARTCT
;
A
#
# COMPACT_ATOMS: atom_id res chain seq x y z
N MET A 1 9.09 -26.86 29.88
CA MET A 1 8.11 -26.76 28.77
C MET A 1 8.88 -26.71 27.46
N HIS A 2 8.64 -27.64 26.54
CA HIS A 2 9.31 -27.69 25.24
C HIS A 2 9.02 -26.40 24.46
N LEU A 3 10.03 -25.85 23.78
CA LEU A 3 9.93 -24.63 22.95
C LEU A 3 8.75 -24.67 21.96
N TRP A 4 8.37 -25.86 21.52
CA TRP A 4 7.21 -26.11 20.66
C TRP A 4 5.86 -25.77 21.32
N SER A 5 5.65 -26.12 22.59
CA SER A 5 4.43 -25.78 23.34
C SER A 5 4.30 -24.27 23.56
N THR A 6 5.38 -23.61 23.94
CA THR A 6 5.43 -22.14 24.07
C THR A 6 5.19 -21.44 22.74
N PHE A 7 5.74 -21.99 21.65
CA PHE A 7 5.47 -21.51 20.30
C PHE A 7 3.99 -21.60 19.94
N ALA A 8 3.34 -22.74 20.20
CA ALA A 8 1.91 -22.91 19.94
C ALA A 8 1.06 -21.90 20.72
N VAL A 9 1.37 -21.67 22.00
CA VAL A 9 0.69 -20.65 22.82
C VAL A 9 0.84 -19.25 22.22
N TYR A 10 2.04 -18.84 21.81
CA TYR A 10 2.25 -17.54 21.19
C TYR A 10 1.57 -17.40 19.83
N LEU A 11 1.56 -18.47 19.03
CA LEU A 11 0.87 -18.51 17.74
C LEU A 11 -0.64 -18.35 17.92
N LEU A 12 -1.24 -19.07 18.87
CA LEU A 12 -2.66 -18.97 19.19
C LEU A 12 -3.03 -17.62 19.82
N ALA A 13 -2.12 -17.00 20.56
CA ALA A 13 -2.26 -15.64 21.07
C ALA A 13 -2.12 -14.55 19.99
N GLY A 14 -1.88 -14.91 18.72
CA GLY A 14 -1.83 -13.98 17.60
C GLY A 14 -0.55 -13.13 17.53
N TRP A 15 0.55 -13.58 18.15
CA TRP A 15 1.81 -12.85 18.07
C TRP A 15 2.37 -12.87 16.64
N SER A 16 3.04 -11.78 16.24
CA SER A 16 3.64 -11.68 14.92
C SER A 16 4.86 -12.60 14.77
N SER A 17 5.12 -13.08 13.55
CA SER A 17 6.27 -13.94 13.26
C SER A 17 7.61 -13.36 13.75
N PRO A 18 7.94 -12.07 13.52
CA PRO A 18 9.17 -11.48 14.05
C PRO A 18 9.25 -11.50 15.58
N LYS A 19 8.12 -11.26 16.26
CA LYS A 19 8.05 -11.22 17.73
C LYS A 19 8.26 -12.62 18.31
N ILE A 20 7.62 -13.64 17.74
CA ILE A 20 7.78 -15.04 18.14
C ILE A 20 9.22 -15.50 17.87
N ALA A 21 9.75 -15.23 16.68
CA ALA A 21 11.10 -15.64 16.28
C ALA A 21 12.17 -15.05 17.20
N SER A 22 12.09 -13.75 17.48
CA SER A 22 12.99 -13.08 18.42
C SER A 22 12.84 -13.62 19.85
N ARG A 23 11.60 -13.81 20.33
CA ARG A 23 11.35 -14.25 21.70
C ARG A 23 11.83 -15.67 21.97
N LEU A 24 11.70 -16.57 21.00
CA LEU A 24 12.11 -17.97 21.10
C LEU A 24 13.51 -18.25 20.53
N ASN A 25 14.19 -17.21 20.01
CA ASN A 25 15.47 -17.32 19.33
C ASN A 25 15.48 -18.41 18.22
N ILE A 26 14.41 -18.46 17.42
CA ILE A 26 14.26 -19.43 16.33
C ILE A 26 14.43 -18.74 14.98
N ASN A 27 15.00 -19.47 14.01
CA ASN A 27 15.08 -18.99 12.64
C ASN A 27 13.72 -19.10 11.92
N HIS A 28 13.61 -18.41 10.79
CA HIS A 28 12.36 -18.33 10.00
C HIS A 28 11.91 -19.68 9.42
N LYS A 29 12.85 -20.60 9.13
CA LYS A 29 12.52 -21.95 8.65
C LYS A 29 11.87 -22.78 9.76
N ALA A 30 12.42 -22.72 10.97
CA ALA A 30 11.86 -23.36 12.15
C ALA A 30 10.47 -22.79 12.47
N TYR A 31 10.30 -21.46 12.41
CA TYR A 31 9.00 -20.81 12.60
C TYR A 31 7.91 -21.40 11.68
N PHE A 32 8.19 -21.54 10.37
CA PHE A 32 7.19 -22.06 9.44
C PHE A 32 6.94 -23.55 9.60
N SER A 33 8.00 -24.34 9.81
CA SER A 33 7.87 -25.79 10.04
C SER A 33 7.05 -26.07 11.29
N TRP A 34 7.34 -25.38 12.39
CA TRP A 34 6.56 -25.53 13.64
C TRP A 34 5.14 -25.00 13.48
N GLY A 35 4.97 -23.89 12.75
CA GLY A 35 3.63 -23.38 12.42
C GLY A 35 2.80 -24.36 11.57
N GLN A 36 3.43 -25.15 10.71
CA GLN A 36 2.77 -26.21 9.96
C GLN A 36 2.38 -27.38 10.88
N ALA A 37 3.31 -27.87 11.70
CA ALA A 37 3.03 -28.95 12.64
C ALA A 37 1.90 -28.59 13.62
N VAL A 38 1.85 -27.35 14.11
CA VAL A 38 0.74 -26.88 14.97
C VAL A 38 -0.58 -26.88 14.20
N ARG A 39 -0.60 -26.53 12.91
CA ARG A 39 -1.83 -26.61 12.08
C ARG A 39 -2.29 -28.04 11.87
N GLU A 40 -1.38 -28.96 11.58
CA GLU A 40 -1.68 -30.38 11.41
C GLU A 40 -2.25 -30.98 12.70
N VAL A 41 -1.61 -30.75 13.84
CA VAL A 41 -2.11 -31.19 15.15
C VAL A 41 -3.46 -30.56 15.48
N MET A 42 -3.66 -29.27 15.20
CA MET A 42 -4.98 -28.64 15.39
C MET A 42 -6.04 -29.29 14.50
N ALA A 43 -5.72 -29.60 13.24
CA ALA A 43 -6.66 -30.21 12.30
C ALA A 43 -7.09 -31.61 12.76
N ASP A 44 -6.14 -32.40 13.28
CA ASP A 44 -6.38 -33.78 13.69
C ASP A 44 -7.06 -33.87 15.07
N GLU A 45 -6.58 -33.11 16.06
CA GLU A 45 -7.01 -33.25 17.46
C GLU A 45 -8.12 -32.27 17.87
N PHE A 46 -8.20 -31.10 17.20
CA PHE A 46 -9.11 -30.01 17.57
C PHE A 46 -9.76 -29.37 16.34
N PRO A 47 -10.56 -30.11 15.55
CA PRO A 47 -11.06 -29.67 14.25
C PRO A 47 -11.87 -28.35 14.33
N ASP A 48 -12.65 -28.15 15.38
CA ASP A 48 -13.41 -26.89 15.59
C ASP A 48 -12.48 -25.70 15.83
N LEU A 49 -11.42 -25.89 16.62
CA LEU A 49 -10.40 -24.86 16.86
C LEU A 49 -9.63 -24.59 15.57
N HIS A 50 -9.27 -25.62 14.82
CA HIS A 50 -8.60 -25.49 13.53
C HIS A 50 -9.47 -24.72 12.54
N GLN A 51 -10.77 -25.04 12.44
CA GLN A 51 -11.71 -24.34 11.58
C GLN A 51 -11.85 -22.88 12.00
N TRP A 52 -12.09 -22.58 13.28
CA TRP A 52 -12.16 -21.20 13.77
C TRP A 52 -10.86 -20.42 13.53
N TRP A 53 -9.71 -21.04 13.82
CA TRP A 53 -8.40 -20.42 13.69
C TRP A 53 -8.04 -20.17 12.22
N THR A 54 -8.31 -21.13 11.34
CA THR A 54 -8.14 -20.99 9.88
C THR A 54 -9.11 -19.98 9.33
N THR A 55 -10.41 -19.99 9.62
CA THR A 55 -11.35 -18.94 9.16
C THR A 55 -10.96 -17.53 9.65
N ARG A 56 -10.33 -17.40 10.82
CA ARG A 56 -9.85 -16.11 11.33
C ARG A 56 -8.53 -15.67 10.70
N HIS A 57 -7.59 -16.59 10.49
CA HIS A 57 -6.31 -16.33 9.82
C HIS A 57 -6.47 -16.18 8.30
N ASP A 58 -7.44 -16.91 7.78
CA ASP A 58 -7.97 -16.97 6.45
C ASP A 58 -9.37 -16.39 6.41
N ARG A 59 -9.51 -15.09 6.70
CA ARG A 59 -10.76 -14.41 6.37
C ARG A 59 -11.03 -14.60 4.88
N GLU A 60 -12.02 -15.43 4.58
CA GLU A 60 -12.59 -15.64 3.26
C GLU A 60 -13.30 -14.36 2.79
N ASN A 61 -13.83 -13.59 3.74
CA ASN A 61 -14.45 -12.32 3.46
C ASN A 61 -13.41 -11.19 3.33
N LEU A 62 -13.11 -10.82 2.08
CA LEU A 62 -12.25 -9.70 1.71
C LEU A 62 -12.98 -8.35 1.72
N GLN A 63 -14.26 -8.31 2.13
CA GLN A 63 -14.98 -7.05 2.23
C GLN A 63 -14.46 -6.23 3.43
N PRO A 64 -14.17 -4.94 3.23
CA PRO A 64 -13.81 -4.06 4.32
C PRO A 64 -14.99 -3.91 5.28
N ALA A 65 -14.70 -3.76 6.57
CA ALA A 65 -15.71 -3.30 7.52
C ALA A 65 -16.20 -1.91 7.13
N GLU A 66 -17.41 -1.54 7.55
CA GLU A 66 -18.06 -0.27 7.17
C GLU A 66 -17.16 0.96 7.39
N HIS A 67 -16.54 1.09 8.57
CA HIS A 67 -15.64 2.21 8.87
C HIS A 67 -14.41 2.25 7.93
N ILE A 68 -13.86 1.11 7.53
CA ILE A 68 -12.77 1.05 6.54
C ILE A 68 -13.29 1.45 5.16
N ALA A 69 -14.50 1.01 4.79
CA ALA A 69 -15.11 1.39 3.52
C ALA A 69 -15.34 2.91 3.44
N VAL A 70 -15.78 3.54 4.54
CA VAL A 70 -15.90 5.00 4.65
C VAL A 70 -14.53 5.67 4.47
N GLN A 71 -13.50 5.25 5.20
CA GLN A 71 -12.15 5.81 5.05
C GLN A 71 -11.60 5.65 3.62
N LYS A 72 -11.84 4.51 2.96
CA LYS A 72 -11.48 4.30 1.55
C LYS A 72 -12.16 5.35 0.66
N GLN A 73 -13.46 5.55 0.86
CA GLN A 73 -14.25 6.48 0.06
C GLN A 73 -13.84 7.94 0.29
N GLU A 74 -13.56 8.33 1.53
CA GLU A 74 -13.08 9.68 1.89
C GLU A 74 -11.79 10.04 1.14
N VAL A 75 -10.81 9.13 1.12
CA VAL A 75 -9.55 9.34 0.38
C VAL A 75 -9.81 9.49 -1.12
N ILE A 76 -10.66 8.65 -1.71
CA ILE A 76 -11.01 8.70 -3.14
C ILE A 76 -11.71 10.02 -3.46
N SER A 77 -12.75 10.36 -2.71
CA SER A 77 -13.52 11.59 -2.89
C SER A 77 -12.66 12.84 -2.69
N TRP A 78 -11.69 12.81 -1.77
CA TRP A 78 -10.73 13.89 -1.61
C TRP A 78 -9.86 14.09 -2.86
N ILE A 79 -9.36 13.00 -3.47
CA ILE A 79 -8.58 13.07 -4.71
C ILE A 79 -9.44 13.63 -5.86
N GLU A 80 -10.63 13.07 -6.07
CA GLU A 80 -11.55 13.47 -7.14
C GLU A 80 -11.97 14.94 -7.00
N THR A 81 -12.33 15.36 -5.80
CA THR A 81 -12.68 16.76 -5.50
C THR A 81 -11.48 17.65 -5.77
N THR A 82 -10.30 17.31 -5.27
CA THR A 82 -9.08 18.09 -5.46
C THR A 82 -8.72 18.27 -6.95
N LEU A 83 -8.90 17.23 -7.76
CA LEU A 83 -8.64 17.27 -9.21
C LEU A 83 -9.73 18.01 -9.99
N SER A 84 -10.98 18.01 -9.53
CA SER A 84 -12.11 18.65 -10.22
C SER A 84 -12.36 20.10 -9.81
N THR A 85 -11.85 20.56 -8.66
CA THR A 85 -12.03 21.92 -8.14
C THR A 85 -11.68 23.01 -9.18
N GLN A 86 -12.64 23.88 -9.49
CA GLN A 86 -12.47 24.97 -10.47
C GLN A 86 -12.05 26.31 -9.85
N GLN A 87 -12.28 26.48 -8.55
CA GLN A 87 -12.01 27.73 -7.83
C GLN A 87 -11.33 27.42 -6.51
N ALA A 88 -10.36 28.25 -6.13
CA ALA A 88 -9.63 28.10 -4.87
C ALA A 88 -9.27 29.46 -4.30
N THR A 89 -9.34 29.61 -2.98
CA THR A 89 -8.90 30.83 -2.29
C THR A 89 -7.37 30.91 -2.31
N CYS A 90 -6.83 32.09 -2.60
CA CYS A 90 -5.39 32.29 -2.58
C CYS A 90 -4.82 32.16 -1.16
N PRO A 91 -3.84 31.27 -0.91
CA PRO A 91 -3.28 31.09 0.42
C PRO A 91 -2.43 32.28 0.90
N LYS A 92 -1.98 33.16 -0.01
CA LYS A 92 -1.13 34.31 0.32
C LYS A 92 -1.91 35.55 0.75
N CYS A 93 -3.04 35.84 0.11
CA CYS A 93 -3.78 37.09 0.32
C CYS A 93 -5.27 36.89 0.62
N GLY A 94 -5.77 35.65 0.69
CA GLY A 94 -7.19 35.36 0.91
C GLY A 94 -8.11 35.72 -0.26
N GLY A 95 -7.57 36.19 -1.39
CA GLY A 95 -8.38 36.58 -2.54
C GLY A 95 -9.08 35.40 -3.21
N THR A 96 -10.37 35.56 -3.48
CA THR A 96 -11.22 34.64 -4.25
C THR A 96 -11.10 34.73 -5.78
N PRO A 97 -10.73 35.86 -6.43
CA PRO A 97 -10.53 35.86 -7.88
C PRO A 97 -9.25 35.11 -8.22
N THR A 98 -9.40 33.82 -8.51
CA THR A 98 -8.36 32.93 -9.00
C THR A 98 -8.81 32.25 -10.29
N TYR A 99 -7.87 32.02 -11.19
CA TYR A 99 -8.13 31.22 -12.39
C TYR A 99 -7.32 29.93 -12.32
N ARG A 100 -7.93 28.84 -12.76
CA ARG A 100 -7.28 27.53 -12.87
C ARG A 100 -6.48 27.46 -14.18
N PHE A 101 -5.25 26.97 -14.12
CA PHE A 101 -4.47 26.69 -15.33
C PHE A 101 -5.10 25.52 -16.09
N LYS A 102 -5.07 25.57 -17.43
CA LYS A 102 -5.49 24.44 -18.27
C LYS A 102 -4.60 23.22 -17.97
N GLY A 103 -5.23 22.08 -17.72
CA GLY A 103 -4.54 20.81 -17.46
C GLY A 103 -5.12 20.05 -16.27
N ALA A 104 -4.68 18.81 -16.12
CA ALA A 104 -5.27 17.88 -15.16
C ALA A 104 -4.84 18.15 -13.69
N ARG A 105 -3.73 18.87 -13.46
CA ARG A 105 -3.29 19.23 -12.10
C ARG A 105 -3.99 20.51 -11.61
N PRO A 106 -4.42 20.58 -10.34
CA PRO A 106 -5.15 21.72 -9.78
C PRO A 106 -4.17 22.85 -9.41
N LYS A 107 -3.69 23.55 -10.43
CA LYS A 107 -2.86 24.76 -10.32
C LYS A 107 -3.71 25.98 -10.57
N PHE A 108 -3.46 27.03 -9.80
CA PHE A 108 -4.21 28.28 -9.82
C PHE A 108 -3.27 29.46 -9.83
N LYS A 109 -3.75 30.59 -10.35
CA LYS A 109 -3.08 31.88 -10.20
C LYS A 109 -4.05 32.89 -9.63
N CYS A 110 -3.61 33.59 -8.58
CA CYS A 110 -4.38 34.68 -8.00
C CYS A 110 -4.32 35.91 -8.89
N GLN A 111 -5.47 36.51 -9.20
CA GLN A 111 -5.53 37.75 -9.98
C GLN A 111 -5.12 38.97 -9.17
N ARG A 112 -5.24 38.91 -7.83
CA ARG A 112 -4.98 40.03 -6.92
C ARG A 112 -3.50 40.21 -6.59
N CYS A 113 -2.82 39.12 -6.21
CA CYS A 113 -1.41 39.15 -5.81
C CYS A 113 -0.47 38.41 -6.79
N ILE A 114 -0.99 38.00 -7.95
CA ILE A 114 -0.27 37.36 -9.07
C ILE A 114 0.40 36.00 -8.70
N THR A 115 0.24 35.55 -7.46
CA THR A 115 0.90 34.34 -6.94
C THR A 115 0.25 33.08 -7.51
N SER A 116 1.08 32.17 -8.01
CA SER A 116 0.69 30.84 -8.46
C SER A 116 0.74 29.85 -7.30
N PHE A 117 -0.25 28.98 -7.18
CA PHE A 117 -0.31 27.96 -6.15
C PHE A 117 -0.99 26.69 -6.67
N SER A 118 -0.92 25.59 -5.90
CA SER A 118 -1.61 24.35 -6.21
C SER A 118 -2.32 23.82 -4.98
N LEU A 119 -3.48 23.19 -5.16
CA LEU A 119 -4.16 22.48 -4.06
C LEU A 119 -3.38 21.24 -3.58
N LEU A 120 -2.38 20.81 -4.35
CA LEU A 120 -1.48 19.72 -3.97
C LEU A 120 -0.25 20.20 -3.19
N THR A 121 -0.08 21.51 -3.01
CA THR A 121 1.05 22.03 -2.23
C THR A 121 0.94 21.53 -0.79
N GLY A 122 2.04 21.01 -0.25
CA GLY A 122 2.07 20.45 1.12
C GLY A 122 1.56 19.01 1.22
N THR A 123 0.99 18.44 0.15
CA THR A 123 0.57 17.03 0.15
C THR A 123 1.67 16.12 -0.43
N PRO A 124 1.68 14.82 -0.09
CA PRO A 124 2.61 13.85 -0.66
C PRO A 124 2.45 13.70 -2.18
N LEU A 125 1.32 14.12 -2.74
CA LEU A 125 1.05 14.10 -4.18
C LEU A 125 1.67 15.31 -4.92
N SER A 126 2.33 16.22 -4.19
CA SER A 126 3.06 17.33 -4.79
C SER A 126 4.15 16.82 -5.73
N GLY A 127 4.00 17.14 -7.02
CA GLY A 127 4.98 16.75 -8.05
C GLY A 127 4.70 15.40 -8.71
N MET A 128 3.67 14.66 -8.26
CA MET A 128 3.20 13.50 -9.01
C MET A 128 2.63 13.93 -10.37
N LEU A 129 2.91 13.12 -11.39
CA LEU A 129 2.40 13.26 -12.75
C LEU A 129 1.20 12.31 -12.94
N HIS A 130 0.57 12.37 -14.10
CA HIS A 130 -0.53 11.48 -14.48
C HIS A 130 -1.68 11.40 -13.46
N PRO A 131 -2.28 12.54 -13.07
CA PRO A 131 -3.42 12.58 -12.14
C PRO A 131 -4.61 11.72 -12.57
N GLU A 132 -4.75 11.49 -13.88
CA GLU A 132 -5.74 10.57 -14.45
C GLU A 132 -5.61 9.12 -13.95
N LEU A 133 -4.43 8.71 -13.46
CA LEU A 133 -4.19 7.35 -12.94
C LEU A 133 -4.35 7.24 -11.43
N TRP A 134 -4.53 8.34 -10.70
CA TRP A 134 -4.36 8.34 -9.24
C TRP A 134 -5.45 7.57 -8.51
N VAL A 135 -6.70 7.71 -8.94
CA VAL A 135 -7.84 7.04 -8.30
C VAL A 135 -7.71 5.51 -8.44
N ASP A 136 -7.43 5.02 -9.63
CA ASP A 136 -7.28 3.58 -9.86
C ASP A 136 -6.02 3.02 -9.17
N PHE A 137 -4.93 3.80 -9.17
CA PHE A 137 -3.71 3.41 -8.49
C PHE A 137 -3.94 3.29 -6.98
N VAL A 138 -4.58 4.28 -6.34
CA VAL A 138 -4.80 4.25 -4.90
C VAL A 138 -5.78 3.14 -4.51
N LYS A 139 -6.83 2.88 -5.30
CA LYS A 139 -7.71 1.72 -5.12
C LYS A 139 -6.91 0.42 -5.13
N GLY A 140 -6.00 0.25 -6.09
CA GLY A 140 -5.10 -0.90 -6.12
C GLY A 140 -4.22 -1.02 -4.87
N VAL A 141 -3.72 0.09 -4.33
CA VAL A 141 -2.98 0.10 -3.06
C VAL A 141 -3.88 -0.32 -1.90
N MET A 142 -5.11 0.22 -1.84
CA MET A 142 -6.14 -0.09 -0.85
C MET A 142 -6.59 -1.55 -0.86
N ASP A 143 -6.45 -2.21 -2.00
CA ASP A 143 -6.79 -3.61 -2.21
C ASP A 143 -5.59 -4.56 -2.01
N GLY A 144 -4.42 -4.02 -1.65
CA GLY A 144 -3.22 -4.80 -1.31
C GLY A 144 -2.41 -5.29 -2.51
N ASN A 145 -2.60 -4.70 -3.70
CA ASN A 145 -1.85 -5.05 -4.90
C ASN A 145 -0.33 -4.92 -4.68
N SER A 146 0.43 -5.85 -5.26
CA SER A 146 1.90 -5.78 -5.23
C SER A 146 2.42 -4.64 -6.12
N ILE A 147 3.70 -4.27 -5.98
CA ILE A 147 4.31 -3.31 -6.90
C ILE A 147 4.23 -3.79 -8.37
N PRO A 148 4.52 -5.07 -8.70
CA PRO A 148 4.27 -5.61 -10.03
C PRO A 148 2.82 -5.45 -10.50
N ASP A 149 1.83 -5.70 -9.64
CA ASP A 149 0.41 -5.58 -10.01
C ASP A 149 0.03 -4.12 -10.27
N LEU A 150 0.44 -3.21 -9.38
CA LEU A 150 0.23 -1.77 -9.54
C LEU A 150 0.87 -1.26 -10.84
N LYS A 151 2.05 -1.78 -11.18
CA LYS A 151 2.71 -1.51 -12.45
C LYS A 151 1.88 -1.99 -13.64
N ARG A 152 1.33 -3.20 -13.59
CA ARG A 152 0.50 -3.75 -14.68
C ARG A 152 -0.77 -2.91 -14.88
N LEU A 153 -1.41 -2.52 -13.79
CA LEU A 153 -2.64 -1.72 -13.81
C LEU A 153 -2.41 -0.31 -14.34
N SER A 154 -1.29 0.31 -13.97
CA SER A 154 -1.02 1.71 -14.31
C SER A 154 -0.12 1.92 -15.51
N GLY A 155 0.54 0.88 -16.02
CA GLY A 155 1.56 0.97 -17.06
C GLY A 155 2.89 1.60 -16.63
N LEU A 156 3.00 2.07 -15.38
CA LEU A 156 4.17 2.76 -14.84
C LEU A 156 5.42 1.88 -14.71
N GLY A 157 6.58 2.50 -14.55
CA GLY A 157 7.80 1.80 -14.15
C GLY A 157 7.74 1.29 -12.70
N MET A 158 8.56 0.28 -12.36
CA MET A 158 8.63 -0.26 -10.99
C MET A 158 8.99 0.82 -9.96
N GLY A 159 10.03 1.63 -10.23
CA GLY A 159 10.43 2.70 -9.31
C GLY A 159 9.35 3.77 -9.12
N ALA A 160 8.62 4.11 -10.18
CA ALA A 160 7.50 5.04 -10.09
C ALA A 160 6.35 4.44 -9.25
N SER A 161 6.02 3.16 -9.47
CA SER A 161 4.99 2.44 -8.71
C SER A 161 5.33 2.34 -7.23
N THR A 162 6.59 2.02 -6.88
CA THR A 162 7.07 2.01 -5.49
C THR A 162 6.93 3.38 -4.84
N ARG A 163 7.39 4.43 -5.53
CA ARG A 163 7.31 5.81 -5.03
C ARG A 163 5.85 6.24 -4.83
N TRP A 164 4.99 6.01 -5.81
CA TRP A 164 3.57 6.36 -5.75
C TRP A 164 2.87 5.64 -4.60
N ARG A 165 3.13 4.35 -4.42
CA ARG A 165 2.61 3.61 -3.26
C ARG A 165 3.01 4.28 -1.95
N GLY A 166 4.28 4.65 -1.80
CA GLY A 166 4.75 5.38 -0.62
C GLY A 166 4.03 6.72 -0.42
N GLN A 167 3.88 7.51 -1.49
CA GLN A 167 3.18 8.81 -1.43
C GLN A 167 1.71 8.67 -1.04
N PHE A 168 0.99 7.66 -1.57
CA PHE A 168 -0.40 7.40 -1.19
C PHE A 168 -0.54 6.91 0.24
N LEU A 169 0.37 6.06 0.74
CA LEU A 169 0.33 5.65 2.14
C LEU A 169 0.57 6.84 3.09
N LEU A 170 1.52 7.72 2.76
CA LEU A 170 1.74 8.95 3.51
C LEU A 170 0.53 9.89 3.45
N LEU A 171 -0.19 9.95 2.31
CA LEU A 171 -1.40 10.76 2.20
C LEU A 171 -2.49 10.23 3.15
N ILE A 172 -2.73 8.91 3.13
CA ILE A 172 -3.72 8.25 3.99
C ILE A 172 -3.37 8.47 5.48
N GLU A 173 -2.08 8.38 5.83
CA GLU A 173 -1.60 8.68 7.17
C GLU A 173 -1.83 10.14 7.58
N GLN A 174 -1.51 11.10 6.71
CA GLN A 174 -1.73 12.52 6.97
C GLN A 174 -3.21 12.91 7.10
N GLN A 175 -4.11 12.14 6.47
CA GLN A 175 -5.55 12.30 6.62
C GLN A 175 -6.11 11.62 7.88
N GLY A 176 -5.29 10.90 8.65
CA GLY A 176 -5.67 10.26 9.92
C GLY A 176 -6.34 8.90 9.77
N HIS A 177 -6.33 8.29 8.59
CA HIS A 177 -7.01 7.00 8.32
C HIS A 177 -6.14 5.81 8.73
N LEU A 178 -5.84 5.68 10.02
CA LEU A 178 -4.95 4.64 10.56
C LEU A 178 -5.48 3.22 10.38
N GLU A 179 -6.79 3.02 10.52
CA GLU A 179 -7.42 1.70 10.35
C GLU A 179 -7.34 1.23 8.89
N LEU A 180 -7.47 2.16 7.93
CA LEU A 180 -7.23 1.88 6.52
C LEU A 180 -5.77 1.47 6.26
N LEU A 181 -4.77 2.08 6.91
CA LEU A 181 -3.37 1.64 6.78
C LEU A 181 -3.15 0.22 7.30
N GLN A 182 -3.77 -0.12 8.43
CA GLN A 182 -3.73 -1.47 8.98
C GLN A 182 -4.42 -2.46 8.03
N TRP A 183 -5.57 -2.09 7.47
CA TRP A 183 -6.28 -2.86 6.46
C TRP A 183 -5.43 -3.10 5.21
N ILE A 184 -4.77 -2.08 4.67
CA ILE A 184 -3.87 -2.21 3.51
C ILE A 184 -2.73 -3.19 3.80
N THR A 185 -2.13 -3.06 4.98
CA THR A 185 -1.03 -3.93 5.42
C THR A 185 -1.52 -5.37 5.53
N TRP A 186 -2.70 -5.57 6.11
CA TRP A 186 -3.35 -6.86 6.23
C TRP A 186 -3.68 -7.47 4.86
N MET A 187 -4.35 -6.73 3.97
CA MET A 187 -4.68 -7.16 2.60
C MET A 187 -3.44 -7.56 1.81
N ARG A 188 -2.35 -6.80 1.94
CA ARG A 188 -1.09 -7.14 1.26
C ARG A 188 -0.50 -8.46 1.77
N SER A 189 -0.60 -8.73 3.08
CA SER A 189 -0.15 -9.98 3.68
C SER A 189 -0.93 -11.18 3.09
N ARG A 190 -2.25 -11.06 2.95
CA ARG A 190 -3.13 -12.09 2.36
C ARG A 190 -2.75 -12.40 0.92
N ARG A 191 -2.71 -11.38 0.05
CA ARG A 191 -2.30 -11.56 -1.35
C ARG A 191 -0.90 -12.15 -1.50
N ASN A 192 0.01 -11.86 -0.55
CA ASN A 192 1.32 -12.48 -0.55
C ASN A 192 1.26 -13.98 -0.19
N LYS A 193 0.41 -14.38 0.76
CA LYS A 193 0.16 -15.80 1.04
C LYS A 193 -0.41 -16.51 -0.18
N ASP A 194 -1.39 -15.92 -0.85
CA ASP A 194 -2.01 -16.49 -2.05
C ASP A 194 -1.00 -16.67 -3.17
N ALA A 195 -0.19 -15.64 -3.43
CA ALA A 195 0.89 -15.68 -4.42
C ALA A 195 1.93 -16.77 -4.11
N VAL A 196 2.32 -16.91 -2.83
CA VAL A 196 3.25 -17.97 -2.39
C VAL A 196 2.62 -19.35 -2.53
N SER A 197 1.35 -19.52 -2.17
CA SER A 197 0.63 -20.78 -2.31
C SER A 197 0.53 -21.19 -3.79
N PHE A 198 0.15 -20.26 -4.67
CA PHE A 198 0.09 -20.47 -6.11
C PHE A 198 1.44 -20.94 -6.68
N VAL A 199 2.53 -20.30 -6.30
CA VAL A 199 3.88 -20.70 -6.75
C VAL A 199 4.26 -22.09 -6.23
N ARG A 200 3.91 -22.44 -4.99
CA ARG A 200 4.14 -23.78 -4.42
C ARG A 200 3.36 -24.87 -5.14
N GLN A 201 2.19 -24.54 -5.67
CA GLN A 201 1.36 -25.45 -6.47
C GLN A 201 1.84 -25.56 -7.94
N GLY A 202 3.02 -25.01 -8.27
CA GLY A 202 3.60 -25.06 -9.61
C GLY A 202 3.23 -23.89 -10.51
N GLY A 203 2.49 -22.90 -9.98
CA GLY A 203 2.17 -21.67 -10.70
C GLY A 203 3.38 -20.78 -10.93
N TYR A 204 3.35 -20.00 -12.02
CA TYR A 204 4.40 -19.04 -12.36
C TYR A 204 3.88 -17.60 -12.34
N LEU A 205 4.53 -16.74 -11.55
CA LEU A 205 4.24 -15.30 -11.52
C LEU A 205 5.17 -14.58 -12.50
N ASP A 206 4.58 -13.95 -13.52
CA ASP A 206 5.35 -13.13 -14.46
C ASP A 206 6.06 -11.95 -13.74
N LYS A 207 7.27 -11.62 -14.18
CA LYS A 207 8.15 -10.62 -13.55
C LYS A 207 7.77 -9.17 -13.87
N ALA A 208 6.70 -8.93 -14.64
CA ALA A 208 6.21 -7.60 -15.00
C ALA A 208 7.31 -6.70 -15.61
N THR A 209 8.06 -7.23 -16.57
CA THR A 209 9.33 -6.65 -17.04
C THR A 209 9.19 -5.43 -17.96
N ARG A 210 8.02 -5.14 -18.57
CA ARG A 210 7.87 -4.04 -19.55
C ARG A 210 7.04 -2.86 -19.01
N SER A 211 7.55 -1.64 -19.17
CA SER A 211 6.85 -0.36 -18.90
C SER A 211 6.21 0.12 -20.20
N ILE A 212 4.95 0.58 -20.13
CA ILE A 212 4.26 1.14 -21.31
C ILE A 212 4.68 2.61 -21.51
N TYR A 213 5.03 3.31 -20.44
CA TYR A 213 5.61 4.66 -20.51
C TYR A 213 7.14 4.59 -20.67
N ALA A 214 7.68 5.47 -21.53
CA ALA A 214 9.11 5.61 -21.75
C ALA A 214 9.81 5.86 -20.40
N GLN A 215 10.75 4.99 -20.04
CA GLN A 215 11.61 5.25 -18.89
C GLN A 215 12.47 6.45 -19.27
N GLY A 216 12.16 7.63 -18.71
CA GLY A 216 13.02 8.79 -18.84
C GLY A 216 14.46 8.36 -18.57
N ALA A 217 15.38 8.72 -19.48
CA ALA A 217 16.77 8.29 -19.43
C ALA A 217 17.29 8.41 -17.98
N ARG A 218 17.86 7.33 -17.46
CA ARG A 218 18.54 7.33 -16.15
C ARG A 218 19.68 8.35 -16.19
N LYS A 219 19.39 9.62 -15.90
CA LYS A 219 20.41 10.62 -15.58
C LYS A 219 20.93 10.29 -14.19
N GLY A 220 22.12 9.70 -14.14
CA GLY A 220 22.81 9.40 -12.89
C GLY A 220 23.81 8.28 -13.06
N ARG A 221 24.85 8.50 -13.87
CA ARG A 221 26.09 7.73 -13.79
C ARG A 221 26.73 8.10 -12.45
N PHE A 222 27.02 7.11 -11.60
CA PHE A 222 27.94 7.29 -10.49
C PHE A 222 29.30 7.64 -11.09
N GLY A 223 29.63 8.93 -11.15
CA GLY A 223 30.99 9.37 -11.39
C GLY A 223 31.77 9.13 -10.10
N ALA A 224 32.74 8.23 -10.16
CA ALA A 224 33.75 8.12 -9.12
C ALA A 224 34.47 9.48 -9.05
N ARG A 225 34.50 10.09 -7.85
CA ARG A 225 35.52 11.08 -7.54
C ARG A 225 36.83 10.31 -7.42
N THR A 226 37.65 10.36 -8.46
CA THR A 226 39.09 10.15 -8.28
C THR A 226 39.64 11.44 -7.71
N CYS A 227 40.05 11.40 -6.45
CA CYS A 227 41.01 12.33 -5.89
C CYS A 227 42.35 12.10 -6.58
N THR A 228 42.86 13.12 -7.28
CA THR A 228 44.25 13.59 -7.39
C THR A 228 44.25 14.79 -8.32
#